data_AF-A0A5N4DNF9-F1
#
_entry.id   AF-A0A5N4DNF9-F1
#
_cell.length_a   1.000
_cell.length_b   1.000
_cell.length_c   1.000
_cell.angle_alpha   90.00
_cell.angle_beta   90.00
_cell.angle_gamma   90.00
#
_symmetry.space_group_name_H-M   'P 1'
#
loop_
_entity.id
_entity.type
_entity.pdbx_description
1 polymer ?
#
loop_
_entity_poly.entity_id
_entity_poly.type
_entity_poly.pdbx_seq_one_letter_code
_entity_poly.pdbx_strand_id
1 'polypeptide(L)'
;MLLGTATFCVRLCARAACGFRAAATMFSCVKPYENQNYSALKRACLRRKVLFEDPNFPATDDSLYYKGTPGPTVRWKRPKDICEDPRLFVDGISSHDLHQGQVGNCWFVAACSSLASRESLWQKFTWLLHSGGSSSIWAMAEEGPKPTQLNMPLVLDEGLTKQMRLRVESLKQRGAKRQDGEKLLRPAESMYRIDFIQQQRLLFERWDIVLDKPGKVTITGTSQNWTPDLTNLMTRQLLDPAAIFWSKEDSEAMDWNEADALEFGERLSDLAKIRKVMYFLITFSEGLEPANLKASVVFNQL
;
A
#
# COMPACT_ATOMS: atom_id res chain seq x y z
N MET A 1 -42.82 5.08 -9.47
CA MET A 1 -41.90 5.60 -10.50
C MET A 1 -40.50 5.15 -10.07
N LEU A 2 -40.09 3.95 -10.51
CA LEU A 2 -38.91 3.22 -10.02
C LEU A 2 -37.76 3.41 -11.02
N LEU A 3 -36.65 4.01 -10.58
CA LEU A 3 -35.46 4.27 -11.38
C LEU A 3 -34.50 3.07 -11.33
N GLY A 4 -34.04 2.65 -12.51
CA GLY A 4 -33.25 1.46 -12.76
C GLY A 4 -31.73 1.63 -12.55
N THR A 5 -31.22 0.71 -11.75
CA THR A 5 -29.91 0.02 -11.70
C THR A 5 -28.81 0.40 -12.71
N ALA A 6 -27.61 0.67 -12.17
CA ALA A 6 -26.32 0.56 -12.86
C ALA A 6 -25.48 -0.55 -12.18
N THR A 7 -25.08 -1.57 -12.95
CA THR A 7 -24.22 -2.67 -12.49
C THR A 7 -22.80 -2.43 -12.99
N PHE A 8 -21.84 -2.28 -12.09
CA PHE A 8 -20.41 -2.27 -12.40
C PHE A 8 -19.83 -3.63 -11.98
N CYS A 9 -19.27 -4.40 -12.92
CA CYS A 9 -18.66 -5.70 -12.65
C CYS A 9 -17.15 -5.60 -12.95
N VAL A 10 -16.31 -5.75 -11.94
CA VAL A 10 -14.84 -5.86 -12.10
C VAL A 10 -14.42 -7.26 -11.67
N ARG A 11 -13.87 -8.03 -12.61
CA ARG A 11 -13.34 -9.38 -12.38
C ARG A 11 -11.83 -9.28 -12.19
N LEU A 12 -11.33 -9.59 -11.00
CA LEU A 12 -9.89 -9.61 -10.68
C LEU A 12 -9.37 -11.04 -10.84
N CYS A 13 -8.39 -11.27 -11.71
CA CYS A 13 -7.66 -12.54 -11.74
C CYS A 13 -6.17 -12.25 -11.98
N ALA A 14 -5.34 -12.58 -11.00
CA ALA A 14 -3.91 -12.37 -11.00
C ALA A 14 -3.18 -13.51 -11.75
N ARG A 15 -2.27 -13.16 -12.66
CA ARG A 15 -1.15 -14.05 -13.02
C ARG A 15 0.09 -13.25 -13.43
N ALA A 16 1.21 -13.58 -12.78
CA ALA A 16 2.50 -12.93 -12.87
C ALA A 16 3.33 -13.40 -14.08
N ALA A 17 4.17 -12.51 -14.61
CA ALA A 17 5.41 -12.80 -15.34
C ALA A 17 6.20 -11.49 -15.57
N CYS A 18 7.51 -11.55 -15.36
CA CYS A 18 8.47 -10.44 -15.18
C CYS A 18 9.01 -9.84 -16.50
N GLY A 19 9.59 -8.63 -16.46
CA GLY A 19 10.38 -8.02 -17.55
C GLY A 19 10.76 -6.54 -17.28
N PHE A 20 12.06 -6.27 -17.16
CA PHE A 20 12.75 -5.08 -16.61
C PHE A 20 12.83 -3.84 -17.55
N ARG A 21 12.75 -2.59 -17.02
CA ARG A 21 13.70 -1.46 -17.23
C ARG A 21 13.29 -0.11 -16.57
N ALA A 22 14.19 0.40 -15.73
CA ALA A 22 14.54 1.76 -15.28
C ALA A 22 13.54 2.94 -15.31
N ALA A 23 13.37 3.52 -14.10
CA ALA A 23 13.26 4.94 -13.75
C ALA A 23 12.29 5.85 -14.55
N ALA A 24 11.00 5.77 -14.23
CA ALA A 24 10.06 6.89 -14.33
C ALA A 24 8.82 6.62 -13.46
N THR A 25 8.66 7.34 -12.34
CA THR A 25 7.42 7.52 -11.56
C THR A 25 6.75 6.25 -10.98
N MET A 26 6.37 6.28 -9.70
CA MET A 26 5.78 5.19 -8.89
C MET A 26 4.38 4.70 -9.34
N PHE A 27 4.15 4.53 -10.65
CA PHE A 27 3.04 3.79 -11.26
C PHE A 27 3.48 3.09 -12.57
N SER A 28 4.75 2.75 -12.74
CA SER A 28 5.30 2.31 -14.04
C SER A 28 4.99 0.86 -14.43
N CYS A 29 4.18 0.10 -13.69
CA CYS A 29 3.75 -1.24 -14.13
C CYS A 29 2.32 -1.59 -13.71
N VAL A 30 1.37 -0.68 -13.92
CA VAL A 30 -0.02 -1.12 -14.09
C VAL A 30 -0.06 -1.88 -15.41
N LYS A 31 -0.06 -3.22 -15.34
CA LYS A 31 -0.16 -4.03 -16.55
C LYS A 31 -1.51 -3.73 -17.21
N PRO A 32 -1.52 -3.25 -18.46
CA PRO A 32 -2.77 -2.99 -19.15
C PRO A 32 -3.53 -4.30 -19.28
N TYR A 33 -4.76 -4.33 -18.77
CA TYR A 33 -5.63 -5.48 -18.94
C TYR A 33 -5.96 -5.63 -20.42
N GLU A 34 -5.74 -6.84 -20.97
CA GLU A 34 -5.92 -7.13 -22.39
C GLU A 34 -5.22 -6.12 -23.33
N ASN A 35 -4.04 -5.62 -22.91
CA ASN A 35 -3.25 -4.62 -23.63
C ASN A 35 -3.97 -3.29 -23.91
N GLN A 36 -5.05 -2.97 -23.18
CA GLN A 36 -5.77 -1.72 -23.33
C GLN A 36 -5.06 -0.57 -22.60
N ASN A 37 -4.65 0.46 -23.34
CA ASN A 37 -4.04 1.68 -22.77
C ASN A 37 -5.08 2.80 -22.70
N TYR A 38 -5.54 3.11 -21.47
CA TYR A 38 -6.55 4.15 -21.21
C TYR A 38 -6.21 5.50 -21.86
N SER A 39 -5.00 6.01 -21.65
CA SER A 39 -4.60 7.34 -22.12
C SER A 39 -4.48 7.41 -23.65
N ALA A 40 -4.11 6.31 -24.32
CA ALA A 40 -4.10 6.21 -25.77
C ALA A 40 -5.53 6.17 -26.34
N LEU A 41 -6.40 5.33 -25.76
CA LEU A 41 -7.80 5.19 -26.17
C LEU A 41 -8.59 6.48 -25.96
N LYS A 42 -8.46 7.11 -24.78
CA LYS A 42 -9.09 8.40 -24.46
C LYS A 42 -8.69 9.48 -25.46
N ARG A 43 -7.38 9.60 -25.75
CA ARG A 43 -6.89 10.57 -26.75
C ARG A 43 -7.46 10.30 -28.14
N ALA A 44 -7.54 9.04 -28.56
CA ALA A 44 -8.10 8.68 -29.86
C ALA A 44 -9.59 9.05 -29.97
N CYS A 45 -10.38 8.74 -28.93
CA CYS A 45 -11.80 9.10 -28.84
C CYS A 45 -12.01 10.61 -28.83
N LEU A 46 -11.25 11.36 -28.03
CA LEU A 46 -11.31 12.83 -27.98
C LEU A 46 -10.97 13.46 -29.35
N ARG A 47 -9.91 12.99 -30.02
CA ARG A 47 -9.56 13.46 -31.37
C ARG A 47 -10.68 13.24 -32.38
N ARG A 48 -11.33 12.08 -32.31
CA ARG A 48 -12.42 11.69 -33.21
C ARG A 48 -13.79 12.27 -32.80
N LYS A 49 -13.88 12.91 -31.62
CA LYS A 49 -15.13 13.36 -30.99
C LYS A 49 -16.19 12.26 -30.88
N VAL A 50 -15.75 11.02 -30.66
CA VAL A 50 -16.62 9.88 -30.44
C VAL A 50 -16.46 9.38 -29.00
N LEU A 51 -17.52 8.78 -28.47
CA LEU A 51 -17.46 8.12 -27.18
C LEU A 51 -16.76 6.77 -27.32
N PHE A 52 -16.07 6.34 -26.25
CA PHE A 52 -15.41 5.04 -26.24
C PHE A 52 -16.45 3.91 -26.18
N GLU A 53 -16.20 2.87 -26.96
CA GLU A 53 -16.90 1.59 -26.97
C GLU A 53 -15.84 0.50 -26.80
N ASP A 54 -16.00 -0.35 -25.78
CA ASP A 54 -15.01 -1.35 -25.44
C ASP A 54 -15.17 -2.59 -26.32
N PRO A 55 -14.19 -2.95 -27.16
CA PRO A 55 -14.26 -4.16 -27.97
C PRO A 55 -14.15 -5.45 -27.14
N ASN A 56 -13.55 -5.39 -25.95
CA ASN A 56 -13.31 -6.55 -25.10
C ASN A 56 -14.47 -6.82 -24.13
N PHE A 57 -15.34 -5.83 -23.93
CA PHE A 57 -16.52 -5.92 -23.08
C PHE A 57 -17.70 -5.19 -23.75
N PRO A 58 -18.29 -5.78 -24.80
CA PRO A 58 -19.33 -5.13 -25.58
C PRO A 58 -20.63 -4.98 -24.77
N ALA A 59 -21.44 -3.99 -25.13
CA ALA A 59 -22.74 -3.73 -24.53
C ALA A 59 -23.81 -4.72 -25.04
N THR A 60 -23.58 -6.02 -24.87
CA THR A 60 -24.45 -7.14 -25.28
C THR A 60 -24.70 -8.10 -24.12
N ASP A 61 -25.66 -9.00 -24.28
CA ASP A 61 -26.03 -9.98 -23.26
C ASP A 61 -24.89 -10.96 -22.92
N ASP A 62 -23.94 -11.16 -23.83
CA ASP A 62 -22.75 -11.99 -23.61
C ASP A 62 -21.85 -11.45 -22.49
N SER A 63 -21.91 -10.15 -22.21
CA SER A 63 -21.18 -9.51 -21.11
C SER A 63 -21.89 -9.63 -19.76
N LEU A 64 -23.18 -9.96 -19.77
CA LEU A 64 -24.03 -10.06 -18.57
C LEU A 64 -24.20 -11.50 -18.11
N TYR A 65 -24.38 -12.44 -19.05
CA TYR A 65 -24.80 -13.80 -18.75
C TYR A 65 -23.83 -14.84 -19.30
N TYR A 66 -23.77 -15.99 -18.64
CA TYR A 66 -23.09 -17.16 -19.21
C TYR A 66 -23.89 -17.69 -20.41
N LYS A 67 -23.17 -18.18 -21.44
CA LYS A 67 -23.78 -18.73 -22.65
C LYS A 67 -24.91 -19.71 -22.32
N GLY A 68 -26.09 -19.45 -22.88
CA GLY A 68 -27.29 -20.29 -22.70
C GLY A 68 -28.16 -19.95 -21.49
N THR A 69 -27.85 -18.88 -20.74
CA THR A 69 -28.69 -18.44 -19.61
C THR A 69 -29.67 -17.36 -20.08
N PRO A 70 -31.00 -17.58 -20.07
CA PRO A 70 -31.96 -16.53 -20.38
C PRO A 70 -31.99 -15.52 -19.24
N GLY A 71 -31.62 -14.28 -19.53
CA GLY A 71 -31.70 -13.15 -18.61
C GLY A 71 -32.80 -12.16 -19.00
N PRO A 72 -33.16 -11.22 -18.10
CA PRO A 72 -34.05 -10.13 -18.45
C PRO A 72 -33.46 -9.26 -19.57
N THR A 73 -34.34 -8.67 -20.39
CA THR A 73 -33.93 -7.70 -21.41
C THR A 73 -33.30 -6.48 -20.75
N VAL A 74 -32.01 -6.25 -20.98
CA VAL A 74 -31.27 -5.10 -20.43
C VAL A 74 -31.05 -4.05 -21.52
N ARG A 75 -31.20 -2.78 -21.15
CA ARG A 75 -30.84 -1.65 -22.01
C ARG A 75 -29.61 -0.95 -21.44
N TRP A 76 -28.52 -0.99 -22.19
CA TRP A 76 -27.30 -0.27 -21.87
C TRP A 76 -27.50 1.23 -22.06
N LYS A 77 -27.20 2.02 -21.03
CA LYS A 77 -27.30 3.49 -21.03
C LYS A 77 -26.01 4.09 -20.50
N ARG A 78 -25.62 5.25 -21.01
CA ARG A 78 -24.49 6.01 -20.44
C ARG A 78 -25.00 6.88 -19.28
N PRO A 79 -24.12 7.33 -18.36
CA PRO A 79 -24.55 8.15 -17.21
C PRO A 79 -25.38 9.39 -17.60
N LYS A 80 -25.04 10.05 -18.71
CA LYS A 80 -25.76 11.22 -19.24
C LYS A 80 -27.21 10.90 -19.67
N ASP A 81 -27.51 9.65 -19.99
CA ASP A 81 -28.86 9.20 -20.37
C ASP A 81 -29.69 8.78 -19.14
N ILE A 82 -29.10 8.84 -17.95
CA ILE A 82 -29.70 8.44 -16.66
C ILE A 82 -29.96 9.67 -15.79
N CYS A 83 -29.01 10.61 -15.73
CA CYS A 83 -29.08 11.83 -14.93
C CYS A 83 -28.50 13.03 -15.68
N GLU A 84 -28.98 14.24 -15.40
CA GLU A 84 -28.56 15.48 -16.05
C GLU A 84 -27.13 15.90 -15.73
N ASP A 85 -26.68 15.75 -14.47
CA ASP A 85 -25.32 16.06 -14.01
C ASP A 85 -24.65 14.81 -13.43
N PRO A 86 -24.18 13.87 -14.26
CA PRO A 86 -23.58 12.62 -13.78
C PRO A 86 -22.22 12.89 -13.13
N ARG A 87 -22.15 12.71 -11.82
CA ARG A 87 -20.92 12.80 -11.03
C ARG A 87 -20.45 11.41 -10.62
N LEU A 88 -19.12 11.23 -10.58
CA LEU A 88 -18.54 9.99 -10.08
C LEU A 88 -18.67 9.90 -8.54
N PHE A 89 -18.58 11.05 -7.86
CA PHE A 89 -18.74 11.18 -6.41
C PHE A 89 -19.55 12.45 -6.10
N VAL A 90 -20.43 12.37 -5.11
CA VAL A 90 -21.21 13.51 -4.58
C VAL A 90 -20.93 13.54 -3.08
N ASP A 91 -20.33 14.63 -2.60
CA ASP A 91 -20.01 14.85 -1.18
C ASP A 91 -19.11 13.79 -0.50
N GLY A 92 -18.30 13.06 -1.30
CA GLY A 92 -17.36 12.05 -0.84
C GLY A 92 -17.78 10.62 -1.24
N ILE A 93 -17.17 9.61 -0.60
CA ILE A 93 -17.60 8.22 -0.74
C ILE A 93 -18.17 7.78 0.62
N SER A 94 -19.49 7.56 0.67
CA SER A 94 -20.13 6.98 1.85
C SER A 94 -20.54 5.54 1.59
N SER A 95 -20.33 4.68 2.57
CA SER A 95 -20.86 3.31 2.58
C SER A 95 -22.38 3.24 2.52
N HIS A 96 -23.07 4.34 2.84
CA HIS A 96 -24.53 4.42 2.90
C HIS A 96 -25.17 4.72 1.54
N ASP A 97 -24.38 5.09 0.51
CA ASP A 97 -24.88 5.49 -0.81
C ASP A 97 -24.99 4.31 -1.78
N LEU A 98 -24.59 3.11 -1.35
CA LEU A 98 -24.55 1.92 -2.21
C LEU A 98 -25.84 1.11 -2.09
N HIS A 99 -26.60 1.06 -3.18
CA HIS A 99 -27.75 0.17 -3.31
C HIS A 99 -27.47 -0.92 -4.34
N GLN A 100 -27.66 -2.18 -3.96
CA GLN A 100 -27.39 -3.36 -4.79
C GLN A 100 -28.24 -3.41 -6.08
N GLY A 101 -29.40 -2.73 -6.08
CA GLY A 101 -30.37 -2.84 -7.16
C GLY A 101 -31.06 -4.21 -7.19
N GLN A 102 -31.89 -4.45 -8.19
CA GLN A 102 -32.73 -5.65 -8.28
C GLN A 102 -31.97 -6.95 -8.60
N VAL A 103 -30.78 -6.85 -9.21
CA VAL A 103 -30.00 -8.00 -9.71
C VAL A 103 -28.52 -7.95 -9.27
N GLY A 104 -28.18 -7.09 -8.30
CA GLY A 104 -26.80 -6.99 -7.82
C GLY A 104 -26.41 -8.12 -6.87
N ASN A 105 -25.19 -8.06 -6.36
CA ASN A 105 -24.63 -9.01 -5.41
C ASN A 105 -24.36 -8.34 -4.04
N CYS A 106 -24.91 -8.88 -2.95
CA CYS A 106 -24.78 -8.27 -1.62
C CYS A 106 -23.33 -8.25 -1.12
N TRP A 107 -22.55 -9.26 -1.49
CA TRP A 107 -21.12 -9.36 -1.18
C TRP A 107 -20.31 -8.26 -1.89
N PHE A 108 -20.73 -7.82 -3.08
CA PHE A 108 -20.05 -6.74 -3.81
C PHE A 108 -20.28 -5.39 -3.13
N VAL A 109 -21.51 -5.11 -2.72
CA VAL A 109 -21.83 -3.89 -1.94
C VAL A 109 -21.06 -3.86 -0.62
N ALA A 110 -20.96 -5.00 0.08
CA ALA A 110 -20.16 -5.10 1.30
C ALA A 110 -18.66 -4.84 1.06
N ALA A 111 -18.10 -5.35 -0.05
CA ALA A 111 -16.71 -5.09 -0.44
C ALA A 111 -16.47 -3.61 -0.78
N CYS A 112 -17.35 -2.99 -1.56
CA CYS A 112 -17.27 -1.56 -1.90
C CYS A 112 -17.45 -0.67 -0.66
N SER A 113 -18.34 -1.04 0.26
CA SER A 113 -18.54 -0.35 1.54
C SER A 113 -17.30 -0.43 2.44
N SER A 114 -16.66 -1.59 2.50
CA SER A 114 -15.38 -1.78 3.21
C SER A 114 -14.28 -0.91 2.59
N LEU A 115 -14.23 -0.83 1.25
CA LEU A 115 -13.28 0.02 0.53
C LEU A 115 -13.54 1.51 0.79
N ALA A 116 -14.80 1.94 0.77
CA ALA A 116 -15.23 3.31 1.04
C ALA A 116 -14.86 3.78 2.46
N SER A 117 -14.85 2.88 3.44
CA SER A 117 -14.53 3.22 4.83
C SER A 117 -13.06 3.59 5.09
N ARG A 118 -12.15 3.32 4.13
CA ARG A 118 -10.72 3.60 4.24
C ARG A 118 -10.25 4.49 3.10
N GLU A 119 -10.02 5.77 3.41
CA GLU A 119 -9.70 6.79 2.41
C GLU A 119 -8.44 6.45 1.58
N SER A 120 -7.40 5.94 2.23
CA SER A 120 -6.14 5.56 1.59
C SER A 120 -6.26 4.38 0.62
N LEU A 121 -7.27 3.52 0.75
CA LEU A 121 -7.45 2.37 -0.12
C LEU A 121 -8.26 2.72 -1.37
N TRP A 122 -9.32 3.54 -1.24
CA TRP A 122 -10.10 3.91 -2.41
C TRP A 122 -9.35 4.93 -3.28
N GLN A 123 -8.57 5.84 -2.69
CA GLN A 123 -7.76 6.79 -3.47
C GLN A 123 -6.83 6.06 -4.45
N LYS A 124 -6.25 4.92 -4.02
CA LYS A 124 -5.45 4.03 -4.88
C LYS A 124 -6.27 3.41 -6.03
N PHE A 125 -7.53 3.06 -5.80
CA PHE A 125 -8.43 2.54 -6.82
C PHE A 125 -8.84 3.63 -7.84
N THR A 126 -9.05 4.86 -7.39
CA THR A 126 -9.51 5.98 -8.23
C THR A 126 -8.40 6.72 -8.99
N TRP A 127 -7.13 6.58 -8.58
CA TRP A 127 -5.99 7.21 -9.25
C TRP A 127 -5.84 6.75 -10.72
N LEU A 128 -6.39 5.58 -11.06
CA LEU A 128 -6.43 5.02 -12.41
C LEU A 128 -7.40 5.76 -13.37
N LEU A 129 -8.34 6.56 -12.87
CA LEU A 129 -9.34 7.24 -13.69
C LEU A 129 -8.95 8.68 -14.08
N HIS A 130 -7.98 9.28 -13.39
CA HIS A 130 -7.66 10.71 -13.52
C HIS A 130 -6.40 11.04 -14.33
N SER A 131 -5.68 10.03 -14.84
CA SER A 131 -4.43 10.24 -15.62
C SER A 131 -4.64 10.68 -17.09
N GLY A 132 -5.62 11.55 -17.37
CA GLY A 132 -5.72 12.23 -18.65
C GLY A 132 -6.82 13.29 -18.69
N GLY A 133 -6.46 14.57 -18.74
CA GLY A 133 -7.40 15.70 -18.93
C GLY A 133 -8.20 15.61 -20.25
N SER A 134 -9.28 16.35 -20.50
CA SER A 134 -9.84 17.61 -19.97
C SER A 134 -11.37 17.53 -20.20
N SER A 135 -12.29 18.11 -19.42
CA SER A 135 -12.58 19.55 -19.41
C SER A 135 -13.62 19.92 -18.33
N SER A 136 -13.43 21.10 -17.76
CA SER A 136 -14.35 21.94 -16.97
C SER A 136 -14.90 21.38 -15.65
N ILE A 137 -14.07 21.37 -14.60
CA ILE A 137 -14.26 22.00 -13.27
C ILE A 137 -12.99 21.67 -12.46
N TRP A 138 -11.85 22.14 -12.94
CA TRP A 138 -10.69 22.31 -12.09
C TRP A 138 -10.20 23.71 -12.35
N ALA A 139 -10.51 24.58 -11.40
CA ALA A 139 -9.72 25.76 -11.14
C ALA A 139 -8.25 25.36 -11.27
N MET A 140 -7.51 26.17 -12.01
CA MET A 140 -6.05 26.27 -12.01
C MET A 140 -5.42 25.37 -10.94
N ALA A 141 -4.94 24.19 -11.35
CA ALA A 141 -3.88 23.55 -10.59
C ALA A 141 -2.67 24.48 -10.74
N GLU A 142 -2.64 25.54 -9.93
CA GLU A 142 -1.36 26.01 -9.43
C GLU A 142 -0.63 24.76 -8.92
N GLU A 143 0.66 24.66 -9.22
CA GLU A 143 1.52 23.71 -8.53
C GLU A 143 1.35 23.97 -7.03
N GLY A 144 0.44 23.23 -6.41
CA GLY A 144 0.24 23.28 -4.98
C GLY A 144 1.60 23.03 -4.34
N PRO A 145 1.91 23.69 -3.22
CA PRO A 145 3.20 23.50 -2.56
C PRO A 145 3.44 22.00 -2.40
N LYS A 146 4.58 21.51 -2.92
CA LYS A 146 4.97 20.10 -2.76
C LYS A 146 4.77 19.73 -1.29
N PRO A 147 4.05 18.64 -0.98
CA PRO A 147 3.81 18.27 0.41
C PRO A 147 5.15 18.18 1.12
N THR A 148 5.21 18.77 2.31
CA THR A 148 6.47 18.84 3.06
C THR A 148 6.87 17.42 3.42
N GLN A 149 7.99 16.94 2.87
CA GLN A 149 8.48 15.59 3.15
C GLN A 149 9.29 15.59 4.43
N LEU A 150 8.92 14.69 5.34
CA LEU A 150 9.61 14.42 6.58
C LEU A 150 10.38 13.11 6.41
N ASN A 151 11.71 13.21 6.42
CA ASN A 151 12.59 12.05 6.45
C ASN A 151 12.92 11.74 7.92
N MET A 152 12.54 10.54 8.38
CA MET A 152 12.77 10.07 9.74
C MET A 152 13.73 8.86 9.72
N PRO A 153 14.99 9.02 10.16
CA PRO A 153 15.97 7.95 10.13
C PRO A 153 15.69 6.88 11.19
N LEU A 154 15.97 5.62 10.85
CA LEU A 154 16.09 4.54 11.82
C LEU A 154 17.50 4.58 12.40
N VAL A 155 17.59 4.92 13.68
CA VAL A 155 18.85 5.07 14.40
C VAL A 155 19.16 3.78 15.16
N LEU A 156 20.38 3.28 15.05
CA LEU A 156 20.86 2.13 15.82
C LEU A 156 20.81 2.46 17.32
N ASP A 157 20.13 1.63 18.10
CA ASP A 157 20.11 1.74 19.56
C ASP A 157 21.15 0.78 20.16
N GLU A 158 22.40 1.26 20.25
CA GLU A 158 23.52 0.48 20.77
C GLU A 158 23.32 0.05 22.23
N GLY A 159 22.72 0.93 23.04
CA GLY A 159 22.46 0.68 24.45
C GLY A 159 21.49 -0.48 24.64
N LEU A 160 20.34 -0.42 23.97
CA LEU A 160 19.34 -1.48 24.01
C LEU A 160 19.85 -2.78 23.37
N THR A 161 20.56 -2.69 22.24
CA THR A 161 21.18 -3.84 21.59
C THR A 161 22.14 -4.54 22.55
N LYS A 162 23.01 -3.78 23.23
CA LYS A 162 23.95 -4.32 24.23
C LYS A 162 23.23 -4.96 25.41
N GLN A 163 22.21 -4.30 25.96
CA GLN A 163 21.40 -4.84 27.05
C GLN A 163 20.78 -6.19 26.69
N MET A 164 20.19 -6.29 25.48
CA MET A 164 19.59 -7.53 25.01
C MET A 164 20.62 -8.64 24.74
N ARG A 165 21.84 -8.31 24.28
CA ARG A 165 22.95 -9.29 24.14
C ARG A 165 23.43 -9.80 25.50
N LEU A 166 23.64 -8.89 26.46
CA LEU A 166 24.03 -9.25 27.83
C LEU A 166 23.00 -10.16 28.51
N ARG A 167 21.71 -9.97 28.22
CA ARG A 167 20.64 -10.88 28.69
C ARG A 167 20.85 -12.31 28.20
N VAL A 168 21.20 -12.50 26.93
CA VAL A 168 21.49 -13.82 26.35
C VAL A 168 22.71 -14.46 27.01
N GLU A 169 23.79 -13.69 27.17
CA GLU A 169 25.02 -14.16 27.81
C GLU A 169 24.79 -14.53 29.28
N SER A 170 24.05 -13.70 30.03
CA SER A 170 23.71 -13.97 31.42
C SER A 170 22.88 -15.24 31.59
N LEU A 171 21.96 -15.55 30.67
CA LEU A 171 21.19 -16.79 30.72
C LEU A 171 22.09 -18.01 30.50
N LYS A 172 23.02 -17.93 29.53
CA LYS A 172 24.01 -18.98 29.25
C LYS A 172 24.93 -19.22 30.45
N GLN A 173 25.50 -18.16 31.01
CA GLN A 173 26.42 -18.26 32.16
C GLN A 173 25.76 -18.86 33.39
N ARG A 174 24.49 -18.54 33.64
CA ARG A 174 23.74 -19.03 34.81
C ARG A 174 23.07 -20.38 34.59
N GLY A 175 23.11 -20.94 33.37
CA GLY A 175 22.35 -22.14 33.01
C GLY A 175 20.83 -21.96 33.14
N ALA A 176 20.35 -20.70 33.13
CA ALA A 176 18.95 -20.37 33.36
C ALA A 176 18.16 -20.45 32.06
N LYS A 177 16.90 -20.88 32.14
CA LYS A 177 15.99 -20.85 31.00
C LYS A 177 15.47 -19.42 30.77
N ARG A 178 15.28 -19.07 29.50
CA ARG A 178 14.54 -17.85 29.14
C ARG A 178 13.10 -17.91 29.65
N GLN A 179 12.49 -16.75 29.84
CA GLN A 179 11.06 -16.66 30.10
C GLN A 179 10.26 -17.22 28.91
N ASP A 180 9.11 -17.83 29.18
CA ASP A 180 8.27 -18.38 28.13
C ASP A 180 7.78 -17.29 27.17
N GLY A 181 7.98 -17.48 25.87
CA GLY A 181 7.71 -16.48 24.83
C GLY A 181 8.74 -15.36 24.67
N GLU A 182 9.80 -15.31 25.50
CA GLU A 182 10.85 -14.27 25.43
C GLU A 182 11.63 -14.34 24.09
N LYS A 183 11.72 -13.19 23.41
CA LYS A 183 12.50 -12.99 22.21
C LYS A 183 13.93 -12.60 22.60
N LEU A 184 14.82 -13.58 22.47
CA LEU A 184 16.27 -13.35 22.60
C LEU A 184 16.85 -12.80 21.29
N LEU A 185 17.73 -11.83 21.43
CA LEU A 185 18.41 -11.18 20.31
C LEU A 185 19.45 -12.14 19.70
N ARG A 186 19.37 -12.36 18.39
CA ARG A 186 20.36 -13.17 17.65
C ARG A 186 21.61 -12.32 17.35
N PRO A 187 22.77 -12.93 17.07
CA PRO A 187 24.00 -12.18 16.77
C PRO A 187 23.87 -11.25 15.56
N ALA A 188 23.16 -11.69 14.52
CA ALA A 188 22.89 -10.93 13.31
C ALA A 188 21.70 -9.96 13.43
N GLU A 189 21.15 -9.78 14.64
CA GLU A 189 20.06 -8.84 14.90
C GLU A 189 20.59 -7.64 15.70
N SER A 190 20.05 -6.46 15.40
CA SER A 190 20.32 -5.23 16.16
C SER A 190 19.02 -4.43 16.33
N MET A 191 18.92 -3.71 17.45
CA MET A 191 17.77 -2.87 17.74
C MET A 191 17.96 -1.49 17.15
N TYR A 192 16.94 -1.02 16.47
CA TYR A 192 16.85 0.33 15.92
C TYR A 192 15.65 1.04 16.54
N ARG A 193 15.67 2.36 16.49
CA ARG A 193 14.52 3.19 16.87
C ARG A 193 14.26 4.26 15.84
N ILE A 194 13.00 4.66 15.73
CA ILE A 194 12.59 5.86 15.02
C ILE A 194 12.00 6.82 16.05
N ASP A 195 12.41 8.09 15.95
CA ASP A 195 11.87 9.18 16.75
C ASP A 195 10.93 9.99 15.85
N PHE A 196 9.62 9.87 16.07
CA PHE A 196 8.60 10.59 15.32
C PHE A 196 8.62 12.07 15.68
N ILE A 197 9.22 12.89 14.80
CA ILE A 197 9.31 14.34 14.94
C ILE A 197 7.90 14.98 14.96
N GLN A 198 6.96 14.36 14.23
CA GLN A 198 5.55 14.71 14.17
C GLN A 198 4.73 13.43 14.29
N GLN A 199 3.61 13.44 15.03
CA GLN A 199 2.80 12.22 15.29
C GLN A 199 1.46 12.20 14.57
N GLN A 200 1.01 13.34 14.03
CA GLN A 200 -0.27 13.51 13.36
C GLN A 200 -0.06 13.96 11.92
N ARG A 201 -1.03 13.71 11.03
CA ARG A 201 -0.96 14.14 9.62
C ARG A 201 0.30 13.62 8.90
N LEU A 202 0.74 12.42 9.27
CA LEU A 202 1.76 11.68 8.55
C LEU A 202 1.09 10.76 7.54
N LEU A 203 1.49 10.84 6.29
CA LEU A 203 1.16 9.85 5.27
C LEU A 203 2.45 9.17 4.82
N PHE A 204 2.54 7.86 5.01
CA PHE A 204 3.66 7.08 4.53
C PHE A 204 3.82 7.23 3.00
N GLU A 205 5.02 7.59 2.55
CA GLU A 205 5.36 7.71 1.13
C GLU A 205 6.19 6.51 0.69
N ARG A 206 7.34 6.27 1.33
CA ARG A 206 8.25 5.17 1.00
C ARG A 206 9.24 4.87 2.11
N TRP A 207 9.80 3.67 2.04
CA TRP A 207 11.06 3.35 2.70
C TRP A 207 12.23 3.90 1.88
N ASP A 208 13.19 4.51 2.55
CA ASP A 208 14.44 4.98 1.96
C ASP A 208 15.58 4.20 2.61
N ILE A 209 15.91 3.07 1.99
CA ILE A 209 16.89 2.09 2.46
C ILE A 209 18.05 2.08 1.47
N VAL A 210 19.27 2.14 1.99
CA VAL A 210 20.50 2.04 1.21
C VAL A 210 21.42 1.04 1.91
N LEU A 211 21.94 0.11 1.12
CA LEU A 211 22.94 -0.86 1.54
C LEU A 211 24.25 -0.59 0.81
N ASP A 212 25.33 -0.38 1.56
CA ASP A 212 26.67 -0.14 0.99
C ASP A 212 27.32 -1.44 0.45
N LYS A 213 26.75 -2.59 0.79
CA LYS A 213 27.22 -3.91 0.34
C LYS A 213 26.03 -4.78 -0.10
N PRO A 214 26.22 -5.69 -1.06
CA PRO A 214 25.23 -6.71 -1.39
C PRO A 214 24.84 -7.54 -0.17
N GLY A 215 23.57 -7.92 -0.10
CA GLY A 215 23.03 -8.68 1.02
C GLY A 215 21.56 -8.37 1.26
N LYS A 216 21.02 -8.88 2.37
CA LYS A 216 19.61 -8.78 2.73
C LYS A 216 19.45 -8.24 4.14
N VAL A 217 18.53 -7.32 4.32
CA VAL A 217 18.08 -6.84 5.63
C VAL A 217 16.58 -7.07 5.80
N THR A 218 16.18 -7.43 7.02
CA THR A 218 14.77 -7.60 7.40
C THR A 218 14.47 -6.67 8.56
N ILE A 219 13.55 -5.74 8.34
CA ILE A 219 13.09 -4.74 9.30
C ILE A 219 11.76 -5.22 9.88
N THR A 220 11.76 -5.55 11.18
CA THR A 220 10.58 -5.99 11.91
C THR A 220 10.22 -4.95 12.96
N GLY A 221 9.02 -4.38 12.90
CA GLY A 221 8.52 -3.48 13.92
C GLY A 221 8.23 -4.19 15.23
N THR A 222 8.28 -3.45 16.34
CA THR A 222 7.80 -3.93 17.63
C THR A 222 6.50 -3.23 18.03
N SER A 223 5.70 -3.88 18.86
CA SER A 223 4.47 -3.29 19.41
C SER A 223 4.78 -2.02 20.20
N GLN A 224 4.03 -0.95 19.93
CA GLN A 224 4.15 0.32 20.66
C GLN A 224 3.79 0.23 22.16
N ASN A 225 3.22 -0.89 22.59
CA ASN A 225 2.95 -1.16 24.01
C ASN A 225 4.18 -1.73 24.74
N TRP A 226 5.18 -2.23 24.01
CA TRP A 226 6.43 -2.69 24.61
C TRP A 226 7.27 -1.50 25.06
N THR A 227 7.81 -1.60 26.28
CA THR A 227 8.69 -0.58 26.87
C THR A 227 9.98 -1.30 27.27
N PRO A 228 11.11 -1.06 26.58
CA PRO A 228 12.35 -1.82 26.79
C PRO A 228 12.91 -1.72 28.21
N ASP A 229 12.64 -0.62 28.91
CA ASP A 229 13.10 -0.41 30.29
C ASP A 229 12.32 -1.24 31.33
N LEU A 230 11.12 -1.71 30.98
CA LEU A 230 10.20 -2.37 31.91
C LEU A 230 10.18 -3.89 31.76
N THR A 231 10.29 -4.39 30.51
CA THR A 231 10.07 -5.81 30.21
C THR A 231 10.98 -6.29 29.08
N ASN A 232 11.41 -7.56 29.15
CA ASN A 232 12.05 -8.22 28.01
C ASN A 232 11.09 -8.27 26.80
N LEU A 233 11.64 -8.22 25.59
CA LEU A 233 10.87 -8.33 24.36
C LEU A 233 10.24 -9.72 24.26
N MET A 234 8.95 -9.77 23.91
CA MET A 234 8.22 -11.01 23.68
C MET A 234 8.05 -11.27 22.19
N THR A 235 8.08 -12.54 21.78
CA THR A 235 7.96 -12.92 20.35
C THR A 235 6.65 -12.42 19.73
N ARG A 236 5.55 -12.45 20.50
CA ARG A 236 4.23 -11.92 20.10
C ARG A 236 4.18 -10.39 19.91
N GLN A 237 5.20 -9.66 20.36
CA GLN A 237 5.27 -8.20 20.21
C GLN A 237 5.97 -7.80 18.91
N LEU A 238 6.53 -8.75 18.15
CA LEU A 238 7.03 -8.49 16.80
C LEU A 238 5.83 -8.34 15.85
N LEU A 239 5.84 -7.26 15.07
CA LEU A 239 4.78 -6.96 14.11
C LEU A 239 5.00 -7.75 12.82
N ASP A 240 3.90 -8.21 12.25
CA ASP A 240 3.82 -8.85 10.93
C ASP A 240 2.87 -7.99 10.06
N PRO A 241 3.19 -7.71 8.78
CA PRO A 241 4.36 -8.22 8.04
C PRO A 241 5.67 -7.47 8.35
N ALA A 242 6.80 -8.10 8.04
CA ALA A 242 8.12 -7.48 8.09
C ALA A 242 8.55 -6.98 6.70
N ALA A 243 9.26 -5.85 6.65
CA ALA A 243 9.82 -5.32 5.41
C ALA A 243 11.21 -5.92 5.16
N ILE A 244 11.44 -6.45 3.97
CA ILE A 244 12.66 -7.15 3.56
C ILE A 244 13.23 -6.44 2.34
N PHE A 245 14.49 -6.02 2.45
CA PHE A 245 15.23 -5.34 1.39
C PHE A 245 16.48 -6.14 1.06
N TRP A 246 16.81 -6.29 -0.22
CA TRP A 246 18.02 -6.97 -0.64
C TRP A 246 18.66 -6.33 -1.86
N SER A 247 19.99 -6.43 -1.92
CA SER A 247 20.81 -6.04 -3.07
C SER A 247 21.60 -7.24 -3.55
N LYS A 248 21.67 -7.43 -4.87
CA LYS A 248 22.46 -8.50 -5.50
C LYS A 248 23.86 -7.99 -5.86
N GLU A 249 24.83 -8.89 -6.01
CA GLU A 249 26.21 -8.51 -6.37
C GLU A 249 26.29 -7.91 -7.78
N ASP A 250 25.47 -8.40 -8.72
CA ASP A 250 25.51 -8.00 -10.13
C ASP A 250 24.60 -6.80 -10.46
N SER A 251 24.00 -6.15 -9.45
CA SER A 251 23.00 -5.11 -9.65
C SER A 251 23.06 -4.06 -8.54
N GLU A 252 23.27 -2.81 -8.90
CA GLU A 252 23.13 -1.67 -7.99
C GLU A 252 21.66 -1.39 -7.61
N ALA A 253 20.69 -2.03 -8.26
CA ALA A 253 19.29 -1.91 -7.89
C ALA A 253 18.95 -2.74 -6.64
N MET A 254 18.35 -2.08 -5.65
CA MET A 254 17.77 -2.70 -4.47
C MET A 254 16.37 -3.23 -4.78
N ASP A 255 16.11 -4.47 -4.42
CA ASP A 255 14.81 -5.13 -4.50
C ASP A 255 14.20 -5.23 -3.08
N TRP A 256 12.88 -5.33 -2.97
CA TRP A 256 12.19 -5.52 -1.69
C TRP A 256 10.85 -6.25 -1.85
N ASN A 257 10.29 -6.75 -0.75
CA ASN A 257 8.94 -7.33 -0.73
C ASN A 257 7.88 -6.22 -0.74
N GLU A 258 7.56 -5.73 -1.93
CA GLU A 258 6.73 -4.53 -2.15
C GLU A 258 5.42 -4.49 -1.35
N ALA A 259 4.62 -5.55 -1.39
CA ALA A 259 3.31 -5.58 -0.72
C ALA A 259 3.43 -5.46 0.80
N ASP A 260 4.28 -6.28 1.41
CA ASP A 260 4.51 -6.32 2.86
C ASP A 260 5.17 -5.02 3.37
N ALA A 261 6.16 -4.52 2.64
CA ALA A 261 6.86 -3.30 3.00
C ALA A 261 5.94 -2.07 2.93
N LEU A 262 5.04 -2.03 1.93
CA LEU A 262 4.02 -0.99 1.81
C LEU A 262 2.99 -1.10 2.93
N GLU A 263 2.44 -2.28 3.19
CA GLU A 263 1.48 -2.48 4.29
C GLU A 263 2.07 -2.08 5.63
N PHE A 264 3.31 -2.52 5.90
CA PHE A 264 4.00 -2.18 7.14
C PHE A 264 4.26 -0.66 7.25
N GLY A 265 4.68 -0.04 6.15
CA GLY A 265 4.90 1.40 6.05
C GLY A 265 3.64 2.22 6.36
N GLU A 266 2.51 1.86 5.77
CA GLU A 266 1.22 2.54 6.02
C GLU A 266 0.83 2.49 7.50
N ARG A 267 1.05 1.34 8.14
CA ARG A 267 0.77 1.16 9.58
C ARG A 267 1.63 2.04 10.47
N LEU A 268 2.83 2.45 10.04
CA LEU A 268 3.68 3.37 10.83
C LEU A 268 2.97 4.69 11.10
N SER A 269 2.14 5.17 10.18
CA SER A 269 1.39 6.42 10.34
C SER A 269 0.40 6.35 11.51
N ASP A 270 -0.20 5.18 11.76
CA ASP A 270 -1.07 4.95 12.90
C ASP A 270 -0.29 4.67 14.19
N LEU A 271 0.83 3.96 14.10
CA LEU A 271 1.70 3.68 15.24
C LEU A 271 2.39 4.94 15.79
N ALA A 272 2.66 5.92 14.94
CA ALA A 272 3.19 7.23 15.32
C ALA A 272 2.22 8.00 16.24
N LYS A 273 0.91 7.79 16.10
CA LYS A 273 -0.12 8.42 16.95
C LYS A 273 -0.09 7.91 18.39
N ILE A 274 0.42 6.70 18.61
CA ILE A 274 0.44 6.05 19.93
C ILE A 274 1.57 6.61 20.80
N ARG A 275 2.80 6.64 20.27
CA ARG A 275 4.01 7.08 20.99
C ARG A 275 5.01 7.73 20.04
N LYS A 276 5.84 8.63 20.60
CA LYS A 276 6.89 9.36 19.87
C LYS A 276 8.06 8.49 19.43
N VAL A 277 8.30 7.37 20.11
CA VAL A 277 9.40 6.46 19.80
C VAL A 277 8.82 5.11 19.46
N MET A 278 9.34 4.48 18.41
CA MET A 278 9.05 3.09 18.06
C MET A 278 10.35 2.34 17.81
N TYR A 279 10.41 1.11 18.30
CA TYR A 279 11.58 0.24 18.15
C TYR A 279 11.39 -0.78 17.03
N PHE A 280 12.48 -1.13 16.37
CA PHE A 280 12.57 -2.10 15.30
C PHE A 280 13.68 -3.09 15.61
N LEU A 281 13.44 -4.34 15.24
CA LEU A 281 14.44 -5.39 15.19
C LEU A 281 14.89 -5.51 13.74
N ILE A 282 16.15 -5.20 13.45
CA ILE A 282 16.72 -5.37 12.11
C ILE A 282 17.62 -6.61 12.10
N THR A 283 17.34 -7.52 11.18
CA THR A 283 18.15 -8.73 10.94
C THR A 283 18.99 -8.53 9.69
N PHE A 284 20.29 -8.78 9.79
CA PHE A 284 21.26 -8.67 8.71
C PHE A 284 21.61 -10.07 8.16
N SER A 285 21.81 -10.18 6.85
CA SER A 285 22.41 -11.38 6.26
C SER A 285 23.90 -11.49 6.60
N GLU A 286 24.49 -12.66 6.36
CA GLU A 286 25.93 -12.85 6.53
C GLU A 286 26.73 -11.81 5.72
N GLY A 287 27.78 -11.26 6.34
CA GLY A 287 28.64 -10.24 5.74
C GLY A 287 28.12 -8.79 5.82
N LEU A 288 26.87 -8.57 6.27
CA LEU A 288 26.33 -7.24 6.52
C LEU A 288 26.40 -6.87 8.00
N GLU A 289 26.79 -5.63 8.25
CA GLU A 289 26.81 -5.03 9.58
C GLU A 289 25.91 -3.77 9.62
N PRO A 290 25.51 -3.31 10.83
CA PRO A 290 24.79 -2.05 10.99
C PRO A 290 25.42 -0.85 10.27
N ALA A 291 26.76 -0.81 10.18
CA ALA A 291 27.49 0.25 9.48
C ALA A 291 27.23 0.30 7.97
N ASN A 292 26.72 -0.79 7.36
CA ASN A 292 26.43 -0.87 5.94
C ASN A 292 24.99 -0.49 5.59
N LEU A 293 24.16 -0.14 6.58
CA LEU A 293 22.74 0.18 6.39
C LEU A 293 22.48 1.65 6.72
N LYS A 294 21.92 2.37 5.75
CA LYS A 294 21.24 3.65 6.00
C LYS A 294 19.75 3.42 5.76
N ALA A 295 18.98 3.50 6.83
CA ALA A 295 17.55 3.24 6.80
C ALA A 295 16.79 4.47 7.28
N SER A 296 15.77 4.87 6.52
CA SER A 296 14.85 5.93 6.91
C SER A 296 13.47 5.71 6.32
N VAL A 297 12.48 6.39 6.90
CA VAL A 297 11.10 6.39 6.42
C VAL A 297 10.73 7.79 6.00
N VAL A 298 10.19 7.92 4.79
CA VAL A 298 9.73 9.19 4.25
C VAL A 298 8.22 9.27 4.43
N PHE A 299 7.78 10.36 5.07
CA PHE A 299 6.37 10.70 5.23
C PHE A 299 6.08 12.02 4.51
N ASN A 300 4.92 12.11 3.86
CA ASN A 300 4.34 13.38 3.45
C ASN A 300 3.57 13.97 4.64
N GLN A 301 3.85 15.23 4.95
CA GLN A 301 3.06 16.00 5.89
C GLN A 301 1.77 16.46 5.19
N LEU A 302 0.64 15.90 5.64
CA LEU A 302 -0.70 16.31 5.19
C LEU A 302 -1.10 17.63 5.79
#